data_AF-A0A166DM92-F1
#
_entry.id   AF-A0A166DM92-F1
#
_cell.length_a   1.000
_cell.length_b   1.000
_cell.length_c   1.000
_cell.angle_alpha   90.00
_cell.angle_beta   90.00
_cell.angle_gamma   90.00
#
_symmetry.space_group_name_H-M   'P 1'
#
loop_
_entity.id
_entity.type
_entity.pdbx_description
1 polymer ?
#
loop_
_entity_poly.entity_id
_entity_poly.type
_entity_poly.pdbx_seq_one_letter_code
_entity_poly.pdbx_strand_id
1 'polypeptide(L)'
;MGSRHQLFIIARIRPAGESNKSYYYCLVHIHHQSLSGTGPLKAVLTFINLIKQPENARVVRQELQAAHNKYHRWFEEIEVDPYNPRTPCPFLAY
;
A
#
# COMPACT_ATOMS: atom_id res chain seq x y z
N MET A 1 -5.44 -24.98 -11.24
CA MET A 1 -6.36 -23.95 -10.71
C MET A 1 -5.98 -23.72 -9.25
N GLY A 2 -5.40 -22.56 -8.91
CA GLY A 2 -4.90 -22.26 -7.57
C GLY A 2 -5.55 -20.99 -7.01
N SER A 3 -5.77 -20.96 -5.69
CA SER A 3 -6.41 -19.84 -5.01
C SER A 3 -5.62 -18.55 -5.19
N ARG A 4 -6.31 -17.50 -5.64
CA ARG A 4 -5.75 -16.16 -5.80
C ARG A 4 -5.73 -15.48 -4.44
N HIS A 5 -4.58 -14.95 -4.05
CA HIS A 5 -4.44 -14.19 -2.81
C HIS A 5 -4.02 -12.76 -3.11
N GLN A 6 -4.68 -11.82 -2.45
CA GLN A 6 -4.41 -10.39 -2.56
C GLN A 6 -4.08 -9.84 -1.17
N LEU A 7 -3.00 -9.07 -1.08
CA LEU A 7 -2.62 -8.33 0.12
C LEU A 7 -2.65 -6.84 -0.21
N PHE A 8 -3.29 -6.06 0.65
CA PHE A 8 -3.36 -4.61 0.54
C PHE A 8 -2.69 -3.99 1.75
N ILE A 9 -1.82 -2.99 1.52
CA ILE A 9 -1.23 -2.17 2.57
C ILE A 9 -1.92 -0.82 2.54
N ILE A 10 -2.69 -0.54 3.59
CA ILE A 10 -3.41 0.73 3.77
C ILE A 10 -2.67 1.55 4.81
N ALA A 11 -2.38 2.81 4.49
CA ALA A 11 -1.71 3.74 5.39
C ALA A 11 -2.38 5.11 5.36
N ARG A 12 -2.27 5.83 6.47
CA ARG A 12 -2.79 7.19 6.58
C ARG A 12 -1.74 8.18 6.06
N ILE A 13 -2.02 8.84 4.95
CA ILE A 13 -1.13 9.85 4.34
C ILE A 13 -1.85 11.19 4.14
N ARG A 14 -1.05 12.24 3.99
CA ARG A 14 -1.50 13.61 3.70
C ARG A 14 -1.46 13.80 2.19
N PRO A 15 -2.55 14.17 1.52
CA PRO A 15 -2.51 14.41 0.08
C PRO A 15 -1.81 15.72 -0.26
N ALA A 16 -1.35 15.83 -1.51
CA ALA A 16 -0.84 17.05 -2.08
C ALA A 16 -1.89 18.17 -2.00
N GLY A 17 -1.47 19.40 -1.67
CA GLY A 17 -2.36 20.56 -1.56
C GLY A 17 -3.20 20.65 -0.28
N GLU A 18 -3.36 19.58 0.51
CA GLU A 18 -4.04 19.64 1.81
C GLU A 18 -3.03 19.59 2.95
N SER A 19 -2.88 20.68 3.73
CA SER A 19 -1.88 20.76 4.81
C SER A 19 -2.31 20.11 6.14
N ASN A 20 -3.61 20.07 6.40
CA ASN A 20 -4.14 19.75 7.74
C ASN A 20 -4.99 18.48 7.80
N LYS A 21 -5.15 17.75 6.69
CA LYS A 21 -5.97 16.54 6.63
C LYS A 21 -5.17 15.36 6.12
N SER A 22 -5.46 14.20 6.67
CA SER A 22 -4.85 12.93 6.28
C SER A 22 -5.92 11.88 6.18
N TYR A 23 -5.81 11.03 5.16
CA TYR A 23 -6.79 10.01 4.82
C TYR A 23 -6.10 8.66 4.69
N TYR A 24 -6.87 7.59 4.78
CA TYR A 24 -6.36 6.25 4.51
C TYR A 24 -6.28 6.04 3.00
N TYR A 25 -5.10 5.70 2.52
CA TYR A 25 -4.84 5.32 1.13
C TYR A 25 -4.27 3.91 1.11
N CYS A 26 -4.63 3.15 0.09
CA CYS A 26 -3.91 1.93 -0.23
C CYS A 26 -2.62 2.33 -0.97
N LEU A 27 -1.48 1.88 -0.47
CA LEU A 27 -0.15 2.20 -1.03
C LEU A 27 0.45 1.04 -1.81
N VAL A 28 0.10 -0.20 -1.43
CA VAL A 28 0.63 -1.41 -2.04
C VAL A 28 -0.50 -2.41 -2.23
N HIS A 29 -0.54 -3.01 -3.41
CA HIS A 29 -1.36 -4.18 -3.71
C HIS A 29 -0.46 -5.29 -4.24
N ILE A 30 -0.35 -6.37 -3.48
CA ILE A 30 0.43 -7.55 -3.84
C ILE A 30 -0.53 -8.63 -4.28
N HIS A 31 -0.34 -9.12 -5.50
CA HIS A 31 -1.09 -10.24 -6.05
C HIS A 31 -0.19 -11.47 -6.10
N HIS A 32 -0.55 -12.52 -5.36
CA HIS A 32 0.19 -13.77 -5.39
C HIS A 32 -0.62 -14.85 -6.10
N GLN A 33 -0.01 -15.43 -7.14
CA GLN A 33 -0.54 -16.61 -7.81
C GLN A 33 -0.01 -17.85 -7.10
N SER A 34 -0.87 -18.84 -6.87
CA SER A 34 -0.46 -20.14 -6.30
C SER A 34 -0.01 -20.12 -4.83
N LEU A 35 -0.63 -19.27 -4.00
CA LEU A 35 -0.60 -19.43 -2.55
C LEU A 35 -1.82 -20.27 -2.13
N SER A 36 -1.64 -21.39 -1.44
CA SER A 36 -2.73 -22.24 -0.96
C SER A 36 -2.49 -22.67 0.49
N GLY A 37 -3.54 -23.21 1.13
CA GLY A 37 -3.49 -23.66 2.52
C GLY A 37 -3.10 -22.52 3.47
N THR A 38 -2.09 -22.75 4.30
CA THR A 38 -1.61 -21.79 5.31
C THR A 38 -0.59 -20.78 4.80
N GLY A 39 -0.20 -20.86 3.52
CA GLY A 39 0.78 -19.95 2.93
C GLY A 39 0.44 -18.46 3.08
N PRO A 40 -0.81 -18.00 2.84
CA PRO A 40 -1.19 -16.59 2.99
C PRO A 40 -0.99 -16.10 4.42
N LEU A 41 -1.41 -16.92 5.41
CA LEU A 41 -1.22 -16.61 6.83
C LEU A 41 0.26 -16.51 7.18
N LYS A 42 1.08 -17.46 6.71
CA LYS A 42 2.54 -17.41 6.91
C LYS A 42 3.16 -16.17 6.29
N ALA A 43 2.74 -15.77 5.09
CA ALA A 43 3.24 -14.56 4.43
C ALA A 43 2.93 -13.30 5.25
N VAL A 44 1.70 -13.17 5.76
CA VAL A 44 1.30 -12.05 6.63
C VAL A 44 2.08 -12.07 7.94
N LEU A 45 2.23 -13.22 8.58
CA LEU A 45 3.02 -13.35 9.83
C LEU A 45 4.49 -12.98 9.62
N THR A 46 5.10 -13.44 8.52
CA THR A 46 6.46 -13.08 8.14
C THR A 46 6.57 -11.58 7.93
N PHE A 47 5.64 -10.95 7.21
CA PHE A 47 5.62 -9.50 7.03
C PHE A 47 5.53 -8.76 8.37
N ILE A 48 4.63 -9.17 9.27
CA ILE A 48 4.49 -8.59 10.61
C ILE A 48 5.78 -8.74 11.43
N ASN A 49 6.46 -9.88 11.32
CA ASN A 49 7.73 -10.09 12.02
C ASN A 49 8.86 -9.24 11.44
N LEU A 50 8.89 -9.05 10.12
CA LEU A 50 9.86 -8.20 9.45
C LEU A 50 9.66 -6.72 9.80
N ILE A 51 8.42 -6.20 9.79
CA ILE A 51 8.16 -4.79 10.11
C ILE A 51 8.41 -4.45 11.59
N LYS A 52 8.41 -5.46 12.48
CA LYS A 52 8.78 -5.27 13.89
C LYS A 52 10.29 -5.04 14.09
N GLN A 53 11.13 -5.44 13.14
CA GLN A 53 12.57 -5.17 13.23
C GLN A 53 12.84 -3.66 13.07
N PRO A 54 13.61 -3.02 13.96
CA PRO A 54 13.80 -1.56 13.96
C PRO A 54 14.27 -0.98 12.62
N GLU A 55 15.20 -1.65 11.93
CA GLU A 55 15.72 -1.20 10.65
C GLU A 55 14.66 -1.25 9.55
N ASN A 56 13.90 -2.33 9.47
CA ASN A 56 12.82 -2.46 8.50
C ASN A 56 11.68 -1.46 8.81
N ALA A 57 11.37 -1.26 10.08
CA ALA A 57 10.40 -0.25 10.50
C ALA A 57 10.83 1.16 10.09
N ARG A 58 12.14 1.46 10.18
CA ARG A 58 12.70 2.74 9.73
C ARG A 58 12.52 2.93 8.24
N VAL A 59 12.80 1.92 7.42
CA VAL A 59 12.57 1.95 5.97
C VAL A 59 11.10 2.21 5.67
N VAL A 60 10.18 1.46 6.29
CA VAL A 60 8.74 1.65 6.06
C VAL A 60 8.30 3.07 6.47
N ARG A 61 8.79 3.62 7.58
CA ARG A 61 8.48 5.00 7.97
C ARG A 61 9.03 6.03 6.97
N GLN A 62 10.22 5.81 6.42
CA GLN A 62 10.80 6.68 5.40
C GLN A 62 9.96 6.67 4.11
N GLU A 63 9.54 5.48 3.67
CA GLU A 63 8.64 5.34 2.52
C GLU A 63 7.29 6.01 2.76
N LEU A 64 6.71 5.85 3.96
CA LEU A 64 5.47 6.53 4.34
C LEU A 64 5.63 8.06 4.39
N GLN A 65 6.75 8.54 4.92
CA GLN A 65 7.09 9.97 4.92
C GLN A 65 7.19 10.53 3.51
N ALA A 66 7.86 9.81 2.61
CA ALA A 66 7.98 10.18 1.21
C ALA A 66 6.64 10.13 0.45
N ALA A 67 5.69 9.31 0.89
CA ALA A 67 4.35 9.24 0.32
C ALA A 67 3.47 10.45 0.68
N HIS A 68 3.75 11.16 1.79
CA HIS A 68 3.02 12.39 2.12
C HIS A 68 3.24 13.45 1.04
N ASN A 69 2.16 14.11 0.64
CA ASN A 69 2.11 15.21 -0.33
C ASN A 69 2.47 14.82 -1.75
N LYS A 70 2.66 13.53 -2.02
CA LYS A 70 2.94 13.01 -3.35
C LYS A 70 1.67 12.74 -4.15
N TYR A 71 0.59 12.36 -3.47
CA TYR A 71 -0.65 11.94 -4.10
C TYR A 71 -1.74 13.00 -3.93
N HIS A 72 -2.40 13.39 -5.01
CA HIS A 72 -3.57 14.27 -4.95
C HIS A 72 -4.77 13.50 -4.38
N ARG A 73 -5.69 14.22 -3.73
CA ARG A 73 -6.91 13.60 -3.17
C ARG A 73 -7.85 13.08 -4.25
N TRP A 74 -7.92 13.80 -5.36
CA TRP A 74 -8.79 13.51 -6.49
C TRP A 74 -7.99 12.75 -7.55
N PHE A 75 -8.54 11.62 -8.00
CA PHE A 75 -7.92 10.71 -8.97
C PHE A 75 -7.70 11.33 -10.37
N GLU A 76 -8.16 12.55 -10.61
CA GLU A 76 -8.14 13.19 -11.93
C GLU A 76 -6.75 13.68 -12.37
N GLU A 77 -5.78 13.81 -11.46
CA GLU A 77 -4.42 14.30 -11.75
C GLU A 77 -3.31 13.32 -11.32
N ILE A 78 -3.62 12.03 -11.17
CA ILE A 78 -2.53 11.05 -11.22
C ILE A 78 -2.20 10.94 -12.70
N GLU A 79 -1.18 11.68 -13.17
CA GLU A 79 -0.49 11.36 -14.42
C GLU A 79 -0.27 9.85 -14.38
N VAL A 80 -1.03 9.14 -15.21
CA VAL A 80 -0.93 7.69 -15.32
C VAL A 80 0.47 7.47 -15.83
N ASP A 81 1.38 7.09 -14.93
CA ASP A 81 2.73 6.70 -15.31
C ASP A 81 2.56 5.65 -16.42
N PRO A 82 3.01 5.94 -17.65
CA PRO A 82 2.82 5.04 -18.78
C PRO A 82 3.54 3.69 -18.56
N TYR A 83 4.46 3.62 -17.60
CA TYR A 83 5.15 2.39 -17.17
C TYR A 83 4.51 1.74 -15.95
N ASN A 84 3.54 2.39 -15.29
CA ASN A 84 2.79 1.83 -14.17
C ASN A 84 1.27 2.06 -14.29
N PRO A 85 0.61 1.49 -15.33
CA PRO A 85 -0.78 1.79 -15.67
C PRO A 85 -1.83 1.08 -14.80
N ARG A 86 -1.46 0.59 -13.61
CA ARG A 86 -2.35 -0.17 -12.73
C ARG A 86 -1.95 -0.02 -11.27
N THR A 87 -2.53 0.95 -10.57
CA THR A 87 -2.52 0.93 -9.09
C THR A 87 -3.93 0.58 -8.61
N PRO A 88 -4.25 -0.71 -8.37
CA PRO A 88 -5.49 -1.10 -7.73
C PRO A 88 -5.28 -0.87 -6.25
N CYS A 89 -5.44 0.37 -5.83
CA CYS A 89 -5.54 0.73 -4.42
C CYS A 89 -6.75 1.67 -4.21
N PRO A 90 -7.97 1.23 -4.55
CA PRO A 90 -9.18 2.04 -4.43
C PRO A 90 -9.80 1.79 -3.05
N PHE A 91 -9.18 2.25 -1.96
CA PHE A 91 -9.93 2.40 -0.71
C PHE A 91 -10.34 3.87 -0.54
N LEU A 92 -11.22 4.29 -1.46
CA LEU A 92 -12.22 5.31 -1.18
C LEU A 92 -13.28 4.63 -0.30
N ALA A 93 -13.19 4.82 1.02
CA ALA A 93 -14.33 4.60 1.90
C ALA A 93 -15.03 5.96 2.06
N TYR A 94 -16.30 5.99 1.65
CA TYR A 94 -17.25 7.11 1.67
C TYR A 94 -17.40 7.74 3.05
#